data_AF-A0A953TJX1-F1
#
_entry.id   AF-A0A953TJX1-F1
#
_cell.length_a   1.000
_cell.length_b   1.000
_cell.length_c   1.000
_cell.angle_alpha   90.00
_cell.angle_beta   90.00
_cell.angle_gamma   90.00
#
_symmetry.space_group_name_H-M   'P 1'
#
loop_
_entity.id
_entity.type
_entity.pdbx_description
1 polymer ?
#
loop_
_entity_poly.entity_id
_entity_poly.type
_entity_poly.pdbx_seq_one_letter_code
_entity_poly.pdbx_strand_id
1 'polypeptide(L)'
;MARISYLAPEMIADPQARKWLEDAIAAGRPGPENQAIRAHQPDVMRSFTSTFDLLFKKDAGTVEWELKELLRAYIALSMSCGY
;
A
#
# COMPACT_ATOMS: atom_id res chain seq x y z
N MET A 1 2.74 18.38 -6.82
CA MET A 1 2.80 16.90 -6.96
C MET A 1 4.18 16.51 -7.43
N ALA A 2 4.87 15.63 -6.69
CA ALA A 2 6.08 15.01 -7.21
C ALA A 2 5.69 14.16 -8.44
N ARG A 3 6.39 14.34 -9.57
CA ARG A 3 6.17 13.58 -10.80
C ARG A 3 6.94 12.25 -10.71
N ILE A 4 6.50 11.36 -9.83
CA ILE A 4 7.08 10.02 -9.72
C ILE A 4 6.42 9.14 -10.79
N SER A 5 7.21 8.36 -11.52
CA SER A 5 6.71 7.36 -12.46
C SER A 5 5.95 6.25 -11.74
N TYR A 6 5.13 5.50 -12.48
CA TYR A 6 4.47 4.30 -11.98
C TYR A 6 5.07 3.07 -12.65
N LEU A 7 5.45 2.06 -11.87
CA LEU A 7 5.89 0.79 -12.42
C LEU A 7 4.70 -0.12 -12.72
N ALA A 8 4.72 -0.77 -13.89
CA ALA A 8 3.90 -1.91 -14.23
C ALA A 8 4.57 -3.21 -13.72
N PRO A 9 3.80 -4.27 -13.42
CA PRO A 9 4.34 -5.52 -12.87
C PRO A 9 5.53 -6.10 -13.65
N GLU A 10 5.46 -6.07 -14.98
CA GLU A 10 6.48 -6.58 -15.89
C GLU A 10 7.83 -5.84 -15.79
N MET A 11 7.84 -4.61 -15.27
CA MET A 11 9.05 -3.81 -15.08
C MET A 11 9.76 -4.09 -13.75
N ILE A 12 9.15 -4.87 -12.86
CA ILE A 12 9.67 -5.14 -11.51
C ILE A 12 10.46 -6.45 -11.54
N ALA A 13 11.76 -6.39 -11.27
CA ALA A 13 12.62 -7.57 -11.24
C ALA A 13 12.45 -8.43 -9.97
N ASP A 14 12.19 -7.81 -8.81
CA ASP A 14 11.94 -8.55 -7.56
C ASP A 14 10.59 -9.28 -7.65
N PRO A 15 10.56 -10.61 -7.57
CA PRO A 15 9.34 -11.39 -7.80
C PRO A 15 8.29 -11.16 -6.70
N GLN A 16 8.72 -10.87 -5.47
CA GLN A 16 7.81 -10.65 -4.36
C GLN A 16 7.15 -9.25 -4.46
N ALA A 17 7.94 -8.23 -4.82
CA ALA A 17 7.45 -6.89 -5.09
C ALA A 17 6.47 -6.88 -6.28
N ARG A 18 6.81 -7.60 -7.36
CA ARG A 18 5.89 -7.80 -8.50
C ARG A 18 4.57 -8.38 -8.04
N LYS A 19 4.61 -9.48 -7.29
CA LYS A 19 3.41 -10.15 -6.78
C LYS A 19 2.55 -9.22 -5.93
N TRP A 20 3.15 -8.43 -5.04
CA TRP A 20 2.38 -7.49 -4.22
C TRP A 20 1.67 -6.41 -5.05
N LEU A 21 2.27 -5.96 -6.15
CA LEU A 21 1.62 -5.01 -7.06
C LEU A 21 0.46 -5.68 -7.81
N GLU A 22 0.65 -6.89 -8.33
CA GLU A 22 -0.41 -7.67 -8.99
C GLU A 22 -1.60 -7.91 -8.05
N ASP A 23 -1.33 -8.35 -6.82
CA ASP A 23 -2.35 -8.58 -5.79
C ASP A 23 -3.09 -7.26 -5.45
N ALA A 24 -2.36 -6.14 -5.36
CA ALA A 24 -2.93 -4.82 -5.12
C ALA A 24 -3.84 -4.35 -6.26
N ILE A 25 -3.43 -4.54 -7.51
CA ILE A 25 -4.23 -4.23 -8.71
C ILE A 25 -5.52 -5.05 -8.70
N ALA A 26 -5.42 -6.35 -8.42
CA ALA A 26 -6.59 -7.25 -8.39
C ALA A 26 -7.57 -6.90 -7.26
N ALA A 27 -7.05 -6.54 -6.08
CA ALA A 27 -7.87 -6.22 -4.91
C ALA A 27 -8.32 -4.75 -4.83
N GLY A 28 -7.73 -3.87 -5.63
CA GLY A 28 -7.85 -2.41 -5.50
C GLY A 28 -7.23 -1.85 -4.22
N ARG A 29 -6.51 -2.66 -3.43
CA ARG A 29 -5.91 -2.28 -2.14
C ARG A 29 -4.69 -3.15 -1.77
N PRO A 30 -3.68 -2.60 -1.06
CA PRO A 30 -3.44 -1.17 -0.88
C PRO A 30 -3.35 -0.43 -2.21
N GLY A 31 -3.71 0.86 -2.27
CA GLY A 31 -3.88 1.62 -3.53
C GLY A 31 -2.82 1.28 -4.60
N PRO A 32 -3.22 0.75 -5.78
CA PRO A 32 -2.29 0.24 -6.78
C PRO A 32 -1.23 1.26 -7.22
N GLU A 33 -1.61 2.53 -7.33
CA GLU A 33 -0.71 3.59 -7.79
C GLU A 33 0.38 3.88 -6.73
N ASN A 34 0.01 3.86 -5.45
CA ASN A 34 0.99 3.93 -4.35
C ASN A 34 1.93 2.73 -4.35
N GLN A 35 1.43 1.53 -4.61
CA GLN A 35 2.25 0.32 -4.68
C GLN A 35 3.19 0.36 -5.88
N ALA A 36 2.74 0.86 -7.03
CA ALA A 36 3.55 1.08 -8.22
C ALA A 36 4.67 2.10 -7.98
N ILE A 37 4.43 3.13 -7.16
CA ILE A 37 5.48 4.06 -6.71
C ILE A 37 6.46 3.33 -5.78
N ARG A 38 5.98 2.62 -4.75
CA ARG A 38 6.86 1.91 -3.79
C ARG A 38 7.73 0.85 -4.47
N ALA A 39 7.25 0.24 -5.54
CA ALA A 39 7.98 -0.81 -6.28
C ALA A 39 9.33 -0.34 -6.86
N HIS A 40 9.59 0.97 -6.96
CA HIS A 40 10.92 1.49 -7.31
C HIS A 40 11.99 1.11 -6.28
N GLN A 41 11.60 0.79 -5.04
CA GLN A 41 12.46 0.35 -3.96
C GLN A 41 11.84 -0.87 -3.26
N PRO A 42 12.20 -2.10 -3.65
CA PRO A 42 11.58 -3.33 -3.12
C PRO A 42 11.59 -3.44 -1.59
N ASP A 43 12.64 -2.97 -0.92
CA ASP A 43 12.71 -3.00 0.55
C ASP A 43 11.73 -2.05 1.22
N VAL A 44 11.46 -0.89 0.61
CA VAL A 44 10.40 0.03 1.05
C VAL A 44 9.03 -0.61 0.87
N MET A 45 8.80 -1.25 -0.27
CA MET A 45 7.57 -1.99 -0.54
C MET A 45 7.37 -3.16 0.45
N ARG A 46 8.43 -3.89 0.76
CA ARG A 46 8.44 -5.00 1.74
C ARG A 46 8.11 -4.51 3.13
N SER A 47 8.77 -3.46 3.60
CA SER A 47 8.52 -2.86 4.91
C SER A 47 7.06 -2.41 5.04
N PHE A 48 6.54 -1.69 4.04
CA PHE A 48 5.15 -1.24 4.04
C PHE A 48 4.16 -2.41 4.02
N THR A 49 4.33 -3.35 3.10
CA THR A 49 3.34 -4.44 2.90
C THR A 49 3.33 -5.38 4.10
N SER A 50 4.50 -5.69 4.67
CA SER A 50 4.59 -6.52 5.88
C SER A 50 3.93 -5.83 7.08
N THR A 51 4.19 -4.53 7.26
CA THR A 51 3.56 -3.74 8.33
C THR A 51 2.04 -3.64 8.12
N PHE A 52 1.60 -3.43 6.88
CA PHE A 52 0.19 -3.38 6.54
C PHE A 52 -0.51 -4.69 6.89
N ASP A 53 0.07 -5.83 6.53
CA ASP A 53 -0.48 -7.14 6.86
C ASP A 53 -0.60 -7.35 8.38
N LEU A 54 0.43 -6.98 9.15
CA LEU A 54 0.44 -7.12 10.61
C LEU A 54 -0.58 -6.22 11.32
N LEU A 55 -0.96 -5.10 10.70
CA LEU A 55 -1.87 -4.12 11.31
C LEU A 55 -3.30 -4.23 10.81
N PHE A 56 -3.51 -4.58 9.53
CA PHE A 56 -4.78 -4.41 8.84
C PHE A 56 -5.45 -5.71 8.43
N LYS A 57 -4.74 -6.82 8.21
CA LYS A 57 -5.43 -8.06 7.80
C LYS A 57 -6.46 -8.52 8.83
N LYS A 58 -7.43 -9.29 8.35
CA LYS A 58 -8.50 -9.88 9.17
C LYS A 58 -7.88 -10.58 10.38
N ASP A 59 -8.45 -10.33 11.55
CA ASP A 59 -8.00 -10.83 12.86
C ASP A 59 -6.63 -10.31 13.35
N ALA A 60 -6.01 -9.36 12.65
CA ALA A 60 -4.83 -8.63 13.12
C ALA A 60 -5.23 -7.36 13.90
N GLY A 61 -4.47 -6.98 14.93
CA GLY A 61 -4.70 -5.76 15.71
C GLY A 61 -5.82 -5.84 16.76
N THR A 62 -6.15 -4.70 17.38
CA THR A 62 -7.06 -4.63 18.55
C THR A 62 -8.50 -4.27 18.18
N VAL A 63 -8.71 -3.64 17.02
CA VAL A 63 -10.01 -3.10 16.60
C VAL A 63 -10.41 -3.63 15.22
N GLU A 64 -11.68 -3.54 14.90
CA GLU A 64 -12.26 -3.91 13.61
C GLU A 64 -11.70 -3.11 12.43
N TRP A 65 -11.83 -3.66 11.23
CA TRP A 65 -11.30 -3.09 9.99
C TRP A 65 -11.84 -1.67 9.74
N GLU A 66 -13.14 -1.49 9.93
CA GLU A 66 -13.86 -0.24 9.68
C GLU A 66 -13.31 0.90 10.53
N LEU A 67 -13.00 0.65 11.80
CA LEU A 67 -12.43 1.66 12.69
C LEU A 67 -10.99 2.03 12.30
N LYS A 68 -10.19 1.07 11.80
CA LYS A 68 -8.85 1.35 11.29
C LYS A 68 -8.88 2.24 10.05
N GLU A 69 -9.80 1.99 9.13
CA GLU A 69 -9.96 2.80 7.92
C GLU A 69 -10.48 4.20 8.26
N LEU A 70 -11.43 4.32 9.19
CA LEU A 70 -11.90 5.63 9.69
C LEU A 70 -10.75 6.45 10.30
N LEU A 71 -9.91 5.82 11.12
CA LEU A 71 -8.72 6.46 11.69
C LEU A 71 -7.76 6.94 10.60
N ARG A 72 -7.49 6.11 9.59
CA ARG A 72 -6.63 6.50 8.45
C ARG A 72 -7.18 7.68 7.67
N ALA A 73 -8.48 7.68 7.40
CA ALA A 73 -9.14 8.79 6.71
C ALA A 73 -9.07 10.09 7.52
N TYR A 74 -9.29 10.01 8.84
CA TYR A 74 -9.19 11.17 9.73
C TYR A 74 -7.77 11.72 9.80
N ILE A 75 -6.75 10.86 9.91
CA ILE A 75 -5.34 11.27 9.87
C ILE A 75 -5.03 11.95 8.53
N ALA A 76 -5.41 11.34 7.40
CA ALA A 76 -5.20 11.92 6.08
C ALA A 76 -5.84 13.32 5.95
N LEU A 77 -7.08 13.48 6.44
CA LEU A 77 -7.77 14.77 6.46
C LEU A 77 -7.04 15.79 7.34
N SER A 78 -6.64 15.42 8.55
CA SER A 78 -5.92 16.30 9.48
C SER A 78 -4.56 16.77 8.93
N MET A 79 -3.93 15.94 8.09
CA MET A 79 -2.66 16.24 7.44
C MET A 79 -2.83 16.93 6.07
N SER A 80 -4.07 17.21 5.64
CA SER A 80 -4.36 17.73 4.29
C SER A 80 -3.75 16.86 3.17
N CYS A 81 -3.75 15.53 3.36
CA CYS A 81 -3.33 14.57 2.35
C CYS A 81 -4.42 14.44 1.27
N GLY A 82 -4.15 14.97 0.07
CA GLY A 82 -5.09 14.97 -1.07
C GLY A 82 -4.90 13.84 -2.08
N TYR A 83 -4.09 12.83 -1.75
CA TYR A 83 -4.07 11.55 -2.46
C TYR A 83 -5.17 10.66 -1.88
#